data_AF-A0A7X7PDG1-F1
#
_entry.id   AF-A0A7X7PDG1-F1
#
_cell.length_a   1.000
_cell.length_b   1.000
_cell.length_c   1.000
_cell.angle_alpha   90.00
_cell.angle_beta   90.00
_cell.angle_gamma   90.00
#
_symmetry.space_group_name_H-M   'P 1'
#
loop_
_entity.id
_entity.type
_entity.pdbx_description
1 polymer ?
#
loop_
_entity_poly.entity_id
_entity_poly.type
_entity_poly.pdbx_seq_one_letter_code
_entity_poly.pdbx_strand_id
1 'polypeptide(L)'
;KELEAAEKRLTDELEAQRKHQQLMAISPIWVELVNLAKTYSDISTVPEEFAVDRDRVTRMGGVVTSESLIPVQKALGQWVDVTTDFDTSCSNALMMVTEPKTARMVSELYVQFRLVQKGISVLAAKALVEDPLKVQDARLELDKKMEGLRLRRRAVIRSARENIVGAEWLDLSIDGVDPFEVDEPISAPPTIT
;
A
#
# COMPACT_ATOMS: atom_id res chain seq x y z
N LYS A 1 49.89 2.82 -3.13
CA LYS A 1 49.50 4.07 -2.43
C LYS A 1 48.49 4.90 -3.23
N GLU A 2 48.82 5.45 -4.40
CA GLU A 2 47.81 6.20 -5.20
C GLU A 2 46.74 5.29 -5.85
N LEU A 3 47.15 4.13 -6.37
CA LEU A 3 46.23 3.11 -6.92
C LEU A 3 45.23 2.60 -5.87
N GLU A 4 45.70 2.24 -4.66
CA GLU A 4 44.83 1.80 -3.55
C GLU A 4 43.86 2.90 -3.09
N ALA A 5 44.29 4.17 -3.13
CA ALA A 5 43.42 5.29 -2.79
C ALA A 5 42.35 5.54 -3.88
N ALA A 6 42.70 5.36 -5.16
CA ALA A 6 41.76 5.44 -6.27
C ALA A 6 40.76 4.27 -6.27
N GLU A 7 41.23 3.05 -6.00
CA GLU A 7 40.38 1.86 -5.84
C GLU A 7 39.38 2.04 -4.70
N LYS A 8 39.85 2.55 -3.55
CA LYS A 8 38.95 2.83 -2.41
C LYS A 8 37.88 3.87 -2.75
N ARG A 9 38.23 4.95 -3.45
CA ARG A 9 37.24 5.95 -3.89
C ARG A 9 36.20 5.34 -4.83
N LEU A 10 36.65 4.52 -5.78
CA LEU A 10 35.76 3.84 -6.72
C LEU A 10 34.80 2.87 -5.99
N THR A 11 35.29 2.13 -4.99
CA THR A 11 34.43 1.24 -4.19
C THR A 11 33.40 2.03 -3.38
N ASP A 12 33.80 3.15 -2.79
CA ASP A 12 32.90 4.01 -2.01
C ASP A 12 31.82 4.63 -2.92
N GLU A 13 32.17 5.07 -4.13
CA GLU A 13 31.24 5.60 -5.14
C GLU A 13 30.24 4.54 -5.63
N LEU A 14 30.71 3.33 -5.93
CA LEU A 14 29.85 2.23 -6.36
C LEU A 14 28.89 1.80 -5.24
N GLU A 15 29.35 1.81 -3.98
CA GLU A 15 28.51 1.53 -2.83
C GLU A 15 27.43 2.60 -2.64
N ALA A 16 27.79 3.88 -2.78
CA ALA A 16 26.85 5.00 -2.72
C ALA A 16 25.78 4.91 -3.83
N GLN A 17 26.18 4.61 -5.06
CA GLN A 17 25.24 4.40 -6.17
C GLN A 17 24.29 3.23 -5.91
N ARG A 18 24.80 2.11 -5.40
CA ARG A 18 23.98 0.95 -5.05
C ARG A 18 22.98 1.28 -3.93
N LYS A 19 23.39 2.04 -2.92
CA LYS A 19 22.48 2.50 -1.85
C LYS A 19 21.39 3.41 -2.41
N HIS A 20 21.76 4.36 -3.27
CA HIS A 20 20.81 5.25 -3.93
C HIS A 20 19.77 4.48 -4.78
N GLN A 21 20.22 3.52 -5.59
CA GLN A 21 19.32 2.67 -6.39
C GLN A 21 18.35 1.86 -5.51
N GLN A 22 18.81 1.34 -4.38
CA GLN A 22 17.94 0.62 -3.43
C GLN A 22 16.87 1.54 -2.82
N LEU A 23 17.21 2.78 -2.49
CA LEU A 23 16.24 3.76 -1.97
C LEU A 23 15.19 4.12 -3.02
N MET A 24 15.62 4.35 -4.26
CA MET A 24 14.73 4.64 -5.39
C MET A 24 13.78 3.47 -5.69
N ALA A 25 14.20 2.22 -5.44
CA ALA A 25 13.32 1.07 -5.58
C ALA A 25 12.27 0.94 -4.45
N ILE A 26 12.58 1.46 -3.25
CA ILE A 26 11.66 1.43 -2.11
C ILE A 26 10.64 2.58 -2.17
N SER A 27 11.03 3.75 -2.66
CA SER A 27 10.19 4.96 -2.66
C SER A 27 8.78 4.77 -3.28
N PRO A 28 8.63 4.09 -4.44
CA PRO A 28 7.31 3.85 -5.04
C PRO A 28 6.32 3.09 -4.14
N ILE A 29 6.81 2.21 -3.24
CA ILE A 29 5.94 1.49 -2.29
C ILE A 29 5.12 2.46 -1.44
N TRP A 30 5.65 3.65 -1.15
CA TRP A 30 4.97 4.63 -0.31
C TRP A 30 3.80 5.30 -1.01
N VAL A 31 4.04 5.74 -2.24
CA VAL A 31 3.00 6.33 -3.08
C VAL A 31 1.88 5.32 -3.26
N GLU A 32 2.23 4.08 -3.60
CA GLU A 32 1.21 3.05 -3.81
C GLU A 32 0.50 2.61 -2.53
N LEU A 33 1.15 2.66 -1.36
CA LEU A 33 0.46 2.36 -0.10
C LEU A 33 -0.57 3.43 0.26
N VAL A 34 -0.26 4.71 -0.04
CA VAL A 34 -1.20 5.82 0.16
C VAL A 34 -2.38 5.68 -0.80
N ASN A 35 -2.11 5.38 -2.07
CA ASN A 35 -3.15 5.09 -3.06
C ASN A 35 -4.03 3.92 -2.61
N LEU A 36 -3.42 2.82 -2.16
CA LEU A 36 -4.12 1.63 -1.67
C LEU A 36 -5.04 1.97 -0.50
N ALA A 37 -4.56 2.75 0.47
CA ALA A 37 -5.34 3.14 1.64
C ALA A 37 -6.50 4.08 1.29
N LYS A 38 -6.28 5.02 0.37
CA LYS A 38 -7.32 5.92 -0.12
C LYS A 38 -8.40 5.14 -0.85
N THR A 39 -8.01 4.33 -1.84
CA THR A 39 -8.94 3.49 -2.60
C THR A 39 -9.71 2.55 -1.68
N TYR A 40 -9.05 1.91 -0.71
CA TYR A 40 -9.72 1.08 0.29
C TYR A 40 -10.81 1.85 1.05
N SER A 41 -10.50 3.06 1.53
CA SER A 41 -11.47 3.92 2.22
C SER A 41 -12.68 4.24 1.35
N ASP A 42 -12.45 4.48 0.06
CA ASP A 42 -13.49 4.88 -0.89
C ASP A 42 -14.43 3.72 -1.26
N ILE A 43 -13.94 2.48 -1.26
CA ILE A 43 -14.69 1.33 -1.80
C ILE A 43 -15.12 0.29 -0.77
N SER A 44 -14.57 0.32 0.45
CA SER A 44 -14.75 -0.77 1.43
C SER A 44 -16.19 -0.96 1.89
N THR A 45 -17.03 0.08 1.85
CA THR A 45 -18.44 0.01 2.25
C THR A 45 -19.36 -0.49 1.14
N VAL A 46 -18.94 -0.43 -0.12
CA VAL A 46 -19.78 -0.76 -1.28
C VAL A 46 -20.37 -2.19 -1.20
N PRO A 47 -19.61 -3.23 -0.83
CA PRO A 47 -20.20 -4.56 -0.65
C PRO A 47 -21.19 -4.64 0.53
N GLU A 48 -20.96 -3.90 1.62
CA GLU A 48 -21.86 -3.87 2.77
C GLU A 48 -23.19 -3.22 2.40
N GLU A 49 -23.14 -2.07 1.73
CA GLU A 49 -24.31 -1.35 1.20
C GLU A 49 -25.12 -2.23 0.24
N PHE A 50 -24.43 -2.92 -0.68
CA PHE A 50 -25.07 -3.87 -1.58
C PHE A 50 -25.77 -5.01 -0.82
N ALA A 51 -25.13 -5.57 0.22
CA ALA A 51 -25.72 -6.66 0.99
C ALA A 51 -27.03 -6.24 1.68
N VAL A 52 -27.06 -5.01 2.22
CA VAL A 52 -28.25 -4.38 2.83
C VAL A 52 -29.35 -4.19 1.78
N ASP A 53 -29.01 -3.62 0.63
CA ASP A 53 -29.99 -3.39 -0.44
C ASP A 53 -30.56 -4.69 -1.00
N ARG A 54 -29.71 -5.69 -1.23
CA ARG A 54 -30.09 -7.02 -1.70
C ARG A 54 -31.05 -7.71 -0.71
N ASP A 55 -30.77 -7.64 0.59
CA ASP A 55 -31.65 -8.18 1.64
C ASP A 55 -33.01 -7.46 1.65
N ARG A 56 -33.01 -6.12 1.56
CA ARG A 56 -34.25 -5.32 1.45
C ARG A 56 -35.08 -5.71 0.24
N VAL A 57 -34.46 -5.81 -0.95
CA VAL A 57 -35.12 -6.21 -2.19
C VAL A 57 -35.72 -7.60 -2.07
N THR A 58 -34.97 -8.54 -1.51
CA THR A 58 -35.41 -9.93 -1.34
C THR A 58 -36.60 -10.04 -0.38
N ARG A 59 -36.59 -9.29 0.73
CA ARG A 59 -37.73 -9.24 1.68
C ARG A 59 -39.00 -8.66 1.07
N MET A 60 -38.86 -7.76 0.09
CA MET A 60 -39.99 -7.20 -0.66
C MET A 60 -40.45 -8.11 -1.83
N GLY A 61 -39.86 -9.31 -1.99
CA GLY A 61 -40.16 -10.22 -3.09
C GLY A 61 -39.57 -9.78 -4.45
N GLY A 62 -38.65 -8.83 -4.45
CA GLY A 62 -37.95 -8.36 -5.63
C GLY A 62 -36.78 -9.27 -6.04
N VAL A 63 -36.29 -9.08 -7.26
CA VAL A 63 -35.16 -9.81 -7.83
C VAL A 63 -33.97 -8.86 -8.00
N VAL A 64 -32.80 -9.32 -7.58
CA VAL A 64 -31.52 -8.61 -7.74
C VAL A 64 -31.11 -8.73 -9.21
N THR A 65 -30.98 -7.61 -9.90
CA THR A 65 -30.59 -7.56 -11.33
C THR A 65 -29.09 -7.37 -11.49
N SER A 66 -28.56 -7.62 -12.70
CA SER A 66 -27.16 -7.34 -13.01
C SER A 66 -26.78 -5.87 -12.80
N GLU A 67 -27.71 -4.94 -12.99
CA GLU A 67 -27.48 -3.50 -12.80
C GLU A 67 -27.16 -3.16 -11.34
N SER A 68 -27.75 -3.88 -10.38
CA SER A 68 -27.45 -3.71 -8.96
C SER A 68 -26.01 -4.11 -8.58
N LEU A 69 -25.32 -4.88 -9.43
CA LEU A 69 -23.92 -5.29 -9.22
C LEU A 69 -22.91 -4.26 -9.74
N ILE A 70 -23.33 -3.27 -10.54
CA ILE A 70 -22.42 -2.29 -11.15
C ILE A 70 -21.55 -1.57 -10.11
N PRO A 71 -22.07 -1.11 -8.95
CA PRO A 71 -21.24 -0.47 -7.93
C PRO A 71 -20.15 -1.41 -7.39
N VAL A 72 -20.50 -2.67 -7.12
CA VAL A 72 -19.56 -3.69 -6.63
C VAL A 72 -18.49 -4.01 -7.69
N GLN A 73 -18.88 -4.12 -8.96
CA GLN A 73 -17.95 -4.34 -10.07
C GLN A 73 -16.96 -3.18 -10.22
N LYS A 74 -17.45 -1.93 -10.13
CA LYS A 74 -16.60 -0.73 -10.19
C LYS A 74 -15.62 -0.68 -9.02
N ALA A 75 -16.08 -0.94 -7.81
CA ALA A 75 -15.25 -1.03 -6.62
C ALA A 75 -14.14 -2.09 -6.78
N LEU A 76 -14.49 -3.27 -7.30
CA LEU A 76 -13.52 -4.33 -7.58
C LEU A 76 -12.50 -3.94 -8.64
N GLY A 77 -12.93 -3.27 -9.72
CA GLY A 77 -12.00 -2.77 -10.75
C GLY A 77 -10.97 -1.82 -10.17
N GLN A 78 -11.43 -0.80 -9.42
CA GLN A 78 -10.55 0.16 -8.73
C GLN A 78 -9.58 -0.52 -7.76
N TRP A 79 -10.06 -1.56 -7.05
CA TRP A 79 -9.21 -2.35 -6.16
C TRP A 79 -8.14 -3.15 -6.89
N VAL A 80 -8.48 -3.77 -8.03
CA VAL A 80 -7.54 -4.53 -8.84
C VAL A 80 -6.44 -3.62 -9.38
N ASP A 81 -6.78 -2.43 -9.86
CA ASP A 81 -5.81 -1.48 -10.40
C ASP A 81 -4.79 -1.10 -9.32
N VAL A 82 -5.24 -0.57 -8.18
CA VAL A 82 -4.34 -0.10 -7.12
C VAL A 82 -3.52 -1.22 -6.47
N THR A 83 -4.06 -2.44 -6.41
CA THR A 83 -3.30 -3.59 -5.90
C THR A 83 -2.26 -4.06 -6.89
N THR A 84 -2.48 -3.91 -8.19
CA THR A 84 -1.49 -4.24 -9.23
C THR A 84 -0.29 -3.29 -9.20
N ASP A 85 -0.54 -2.00 -9.00
CA ASP A 85 0.51 -0.99 -8.88
C ASP A 85 1.37 -1.22 -7.63
N PHE A 86 0.72 -1.55 -6.50
CA PHE A 86 1.43 -1.91 -5.27
C PHE A 86 2.24 -3.21 -5.40
N ASP A 87 1.69 -4.23 -6.06
CA ASP A 87 2.36 -5.52 -6.32
C ASP A 87 3.63 -5.32 -7.17
N THR A 88 3.54 -4.46 -8.18
CA THR A 88 4.67 -4.07 -9.05
C THR A 88 5.75 -3.34 -8.26
N SER A 89 5.37 -2.37 -7.43
CA SER A 89 6.30 -1.62 -6.58
C SER A 89 7.03 -2.51 -5.58
N CYS A 90 6.33 -3.42 -4.92
CA CYS A 90 6.94 -4.39 -4.01
C CYS A 90 7.88 -5.35 -4.76
N SER A 91 7.48 -5.84 -5.94
CA SER A 91 8.30 -6.75 -6.75
C SER A 91 9.61 -6.10 -7.18
N ASN A 92 9.56 -4.84 -7.63
CA ASN A 92 10.75 -4.06 -7.99
C ASN A 92 11.69 -3.90 -6.79
N ALA A 93 11.16 -3.55 -5.62
CA ALA A 93 11.97 -3.43 -4.41
C ALA A 93 12.59 -4.77 -4.00
N LEU A 94 11.87 -5.88 -4.08
CA LEU A 94 12.40 -7.20 -3.75
C LEU A 94 13.54 -7.66 -4.67
N MET A 95 13.55 -7.21 -5.93
CA MET A 95 14.64 -7.50 -6.86
C MET A 95 15.87 -6.62 -6.62
N MET A 96 15.68 -5.37 -6.21
CA MET A 96 16.74 -4.36 -6.14
C MET A 96 17.35 -4.24 -4.74
N VAL A 97 16.57 -4.45 -3.68
CA VAL A 97 17.02 -4.32 -2.28
C VAL A 97 17.82 -5.55 -1.89
N THR A 98 19.12 -5.34 -1.74
CA THR A 98 20.08 -6.38 -1.38
C THR A 98 20.45 -6.38 0.10
N GLU A 99 20.10 -5.32 0.83
CA GLU A 99 20.31 -5.26 2.28
C GLU A 99 19.35 -6.24 3.00
N PRO A 100 19.86 -7.24 3.75
CA PRO A 100 19.05 -8.35 4.24
C PRO A 100 17.87 -7.98 5.15
N LYS A 101 18.04 -7.00 6.05
CA LYS A 101 16.98 -6.61 6.99
C LYS A 101 15.85 -5.90 6.26
N THR A 102 16.18 -4.98 5.36
CA THR A 102 15.20 -4.20 4.59
C THR A 102 14.51 -5.09 3.57
N ALA A 103 15.23 -5.98 2.89
CA ALA A 103 14.63 -6.98 2.00
C ALA A 103 13.61 -7.87 2.74
N ARG A 104 13.92 -8.30 3.98
CA ARG A 104 12.98 -9.04 4.83
C ARG A 104 11.76 -8.20 5.17
N MET A 105 11.93 -6.94 5.56
CA MET A 105 10.82 -6.04 5.89
C MET A 105 9.91 -5.78 4.67
N VAL A 106 10.48 -5.59 3.48
CA VAL A 106 9.72 -5.47 2.22
C VAL A 106 8.96 -6.77 1.93
N SER A 107 9.59 -7.92 2.12
CA SER A 107 8.95 -9.23 1.93
C SER A 107 7.77 -9.43 2.89
N GLU A 108 7.95 -9.06 4.15
CA GLU A 108 6.90 -9.13 5.15
C GLU A 108 5.73 -8.19 4.84
N LEU A 109 6.02 -6.96 4.40
CA LEU A 109 5.00 -6.02 3.92
C LEU A 109 4.22 -6.63 2.75
N TYR A 110 4.93 -7.23 1.80
CA TYR A 110 4.34 -7.86 0.63
C TYR A 110 3.40 -9.02 1.00
N VAL A 111 3.83 -9.92 1.90
CA VAL A 111 2.98 -11.03 2.38
C VAL A 111 1.69 -10.50 3.02
N GLN A 112 1.76 -9.45 3.82
CA GLN A 112 0.57 -8.85 4.43
C GLN A 112 -0.34 -8.18 3.41
N PHE A 113 0.25 -7.49 2.44
CA PHE A 113 -0.49 -6.91 1.33
C PHE A 113 -1.28 -7.99 0.58
N ARG A 114 -0.71 -9.16 0.30
CA ARG A 114 -1.43 -10.27 -0.37
C ARG A 114 -2.64 -10.78 0.43
N LEU A 115 -2.64 -10.63 1.76
CA LEU A 115 -3.80 -10.94 2.60
C LEU A 115 -4.90 -9.87 2.47
N VAL A 116 -4.51 -8.60 2.35
CA VAL A 116 -5.43 -7.46 2.15
C VAL A 116 -6.00 -7.47 0.73
N GLN A 117 -5.19 -7.74 -0.29
CA GLN A 117 -5.57 -7.79 -1.71
C GLN A 117 -6.78 -8.70 -1.94
N LYS A 118 -6.81 -9.89 -1.32
CA LYS A 118 -7.93 -10.83 -1.46
C LYS A 118 -9.19 -10.38 -0.70
N GLY A 119 -9.05 -9.46 0.25
CA GLY A 119 -10.09 -9.08 1.19
C GLY A 119 -11.34 -8.50 0.52
N ILE A 120 -11.18 -7.51 -0.37
CA ILE A 120 -12.32 -6.87 -1.05
C ILE A 120 -13.06 -7.87 -1.96
N SER A 121 -12.35 -8.74 -2.67
CA SER A 121 -12.99 -9.79 -3.49
C SER A 121 -13.79 -10.77 -2.65
N VAL A 122 -13.28 -11.16 -1.48
CA VAL A 122 -14.02 -12.01 -0.53
C VAL A 122 -15.22 -11.27 0.03
N LEU A 123 -15.08 -10.00 0.37
CA LEU A 123 -16.16 -9.16 0.88
C LEU A 123 -17.29 -9.01 -0.16
N ALA A 124 -16.94 -8.76 -1.42
CA ALA A 124 -17.87 -8.72 -2.53
C ALA A 124 -18.59 -10.06 -2.74
N ALA A 125 -17.88 -11.20 -2.67
CA ALA A 125 -18.50 -12.52 -2.78
C ALA A 125 -19.47 -12.80 -1.62
N LYS A 126 -19.12 -12.42 -0.39
CA LYS A 126 -20.00 -12.52 0.78
C LYS A 126 -21.26 -11.68 0.61
N ALA A 127 -21.12 -10.47 0.09
CA ALA A 127 -22.25 -9.57 -0.14
C ALA A 127 -23.32 -10.14 -1.09
N LEU A 128 -22.96 -11.10 -1.95
CA LEU A 128 -23.91 -11.78 -2.83
C LEU A 128 -24.79 -12.78 -2.08
N VAL A 129 -24.28 -13.47 -1.06
CA VAL A 129 -24.95 -14.66 -0.49
C VAL A 129 -25.16 -14.64 1.03
N GLU A 130 -24.43 -13.82 1.78
CA GLU A 130 -24.47 -13.78 3.25
C GLU A 130 -25.32 -12.63 3.79
N ASP A 131 -25.77 -12.76 5.03
CA ASP A 131 -26.47 -11.71 5.78
C ASP A 131 -25.61 -10.43 5.93
N PRO A 132 -26.20 -9.22 5.88
CA PRO A 132 -25.47 -7.96 6.00
C PRO A 132 -24.55 -7.88 7.24
N LEU A 133 -24.94 -8.43 8.38
CA LEU A 133 -24.11 -8.42 9.60
C LEU A 133 -22.82 -9.20 9.39
N LYS A 134 -22.85 -10.33 8.69
CA LYS A 134 -21.65 -11.12 8.39
C LYS A 134 -20.72 -10.41 7.41
N VAL A 135 -21.29 -9.62 6.50
CA VAL A 135 -20.51 -8.78 5.56
C VAL A 135 -19.84 -7.65 6.33
N GLN A 136 -20.55 -7.00 7.24
CA GLN A 136 -19.99 -5.98 8.13
C GLN A 136 -18.86 -6.53 9.00
N ASP A 137 -19.05 -7.69 9.65
CA ASP A 137 -18.00 -8.36 10.43
C ASP A 137 -16.76 -8.64 9.58
N ALA A 138 -16.95 -9.11 8.35
CA ALA A 138 -15.85 -9.36 7.42
C ALA A 138 -15.13 -8.07 6.99
N ARG A 139 -15.85 -6.95 6.83
CA ARG A 139 -15.25 -5.63 6.56
C ARG A 139 -14.40 -5.16 7.74
N LEU A 140 -14.90 -5.28 8.97
CA LEU A 140 -14.15 -4.91 10.17
C LEU A 140 -12.86 -5.74 10.34
N GLU A 141 -12.88 -7.03 9.99
CA GLU A 141 -11.67 -7.84 9.95
C GLU A 141 -10.69 -7.39 8.85
N LEU A 142 -11.19 -6.90 7.73
CA LEU A 142 -10.36 -6.32 6.68
C LEU A 142 -9.77 -4.97 7.08
N ASP A 143 -10.52 -4.13 7.80
CA ASP A 143 -10.03 -2.87 8.36
C ASP A 143 -8.81 -3.11 9.27
N LYS A 144 -8.88 -4.14 10.13
CA LYS A 144 -7.75 -4.54 10.99
C LYS A 144 -6.52 -4.95 10.18
N LYS A 145 -6.70 -5.67 9.07
CA LYS A 145 -5.59 -6.08 8.20
C LYS A 145 -4.99 -4.88 7.47
N MET A 146 -5.83 -3.96 7.00
CA MET A 146 -5.38 -2.72 6.36
C MET A 146 -4.59 -1.85 7.34
N GLU A 147 -5.03 -1.74 8.60
CA GLU A 147 -4.28 -1.05 9.63
C GLU A 147 -2.95 -1.75 9.93
N GLY A 148 -2.94 -3.08 10.03
CA GLY A 148 -1.72 -3.87 10.15
C GLY A 148 -0.70 -3.59 9.03
N LEU A 149 -1.18 -3.43 7.79
CA LEU A 149 -0.36 -3.06 6.64
C LEU A 149 0.23 -1.64 6.80
N ARG A 150 -0.59 -0.67 7.23
CA ARG A 150 -0.15 0.72 7.51
C ARG A 150 0.89 0.78 8.63
N LEU A 151 0.76 -0.04 9.67
CA LEU A 151 1.74 -0.10 10.76
C LEU A 151 3.09 -0.64 10.28
N ARG A 152 3.09 -1.67 9.43
CA ARG A 152 4.31 -2.27 8.88
C ARG A 152 5.08 -1.35 7.93
N ARG A 153 4.41 -0.40 7.28
CA ARG A 153 5.05 0.70 6.54
C ARG A 153 6.18 1.35 7.35
N ARG A 154 5.91 1.69 8.60
CA ARG A 154 6.86 2.39 9.48
C ARG A 154 8.11 1.56 9.75
N ALA A 155 7.98 0.24 9.81
CA ALA A 155 9.11 -0.66 10.01
C ALA A 155 10.03 -0.71 8.78
N VAL A 156 9.47 -0.74 7.57
CA VAL A 156 10.25 -0.73 6.33
C VAL A 156 10.98 0.60 6.14
N ILE A 157 10.32 1.75 6.38
CA ILE A 157 10.96 3.08 6.33
C ILE A 157 12.13 3.15 7.32
N ARG A 158 11.88 2.74 8.56
CA ARG A 158 12.91 2.72 9.60
C ARG A 158 14.10 1.85 9.19
N SER A 159 13.83 0.64 8.67
CA SER A 159 14.87 -0.27 8.21
C SER A 159 15.70 0.32 7.07
N ALA A 160 15.06 0.96 6.08
CA ALA A 160 15.76 1.60 4.97
C ALA A 160 16.65 2.75 5.45
N ARG A 161 16.16 3.60 6.36
CA ARG A 161 16.94 4.68 6.97
C ARG A 161 18.13 4.15 7.78
N GLU A 162 17.92 3.12 8.60
CA GLU A 162 18.96 2.59 9.48
C GLU A 162 20.03 1.79 8.72
N ASN A 163 19.65 1.00 7.72
CA ASN A 163 20.53 -0.03 7.13
C ASN A 163 20.97 0.26 5.69
N ILE A 164 20.25 1.12 4.95
CA ILE A 164 20.63 1.51 3.57
C ILE A 164 21.25 2.91 3.55
N VAL A 165 20.60 3.87 4.22
CA VAL A 165 21.07 5.27 4.31
C VAL A 165 22.26 5.37 5.28
N GLY A 166 22.11 4.83 6.49
CA GLY A 166 23.10 4.97 7.56
C GLY A 166 23.07 6.36 8.21
N ALA A 167 23.75 6.52 9.36
CA ALA A 167 23.73 7.77 10.14
C ALA A 167 24.34 8.98 9.37
N GLU A 168 25.28 8.73 8.46
CA GLU A 168 26.05 9.78 7.76
C GLU A 168 25.27 10.44 6.62
N TRP A 169 24.28 9.76 6.03
CA TRP A 169 23.43 10.34 4.97
C TRP A 169 22.20 11.09 5.51
N LEU A 170 21.87 10.95 6.81
CA LEU A 170 20.84 11.75 7.46
C LEU A 170 21.22 13.23 7.55
N ASP A 171 22.52 13.55 7.52
CA ASP A 171 23.05 14.92 7.44
C ASP A 171 23.06 15.51 6.02
N LEU A 172 22.83 14.70 4.97
CA LEU A 172 22.75 15.16 3.58
C LEU A 172 21.33 15.57 3.16
N SER A 173 20.35 15.57 4.08
CA SER A 173 19.02 16.17 3.85
C SER A 173 19.05 17.71 3.79
N ILE A 174 20.23 18.32 3.66
CA ILE A 174 20.46 19.78 3.58
C ILE A 174 19.81 20.39 2.33
N ASP A 175 19.45 19.60 1.32
CA ASP A 175 18.71 20.07 0.13
C ASP A 175 17.18 19.97 0.26
N GLY A 176 16.66 19.61 1.44
CA GLY A 176 15.25 19.84 1.80
C GLY A 176 14.21 18.92 1.13
N VAL A 177 14.60 17.81 0.51
CA VAL A 177 13.68 16.79 -0.01
C VAL A 177 13.90 15.48 0.72
N ASP A 178 13.02 15.14 1.67
CA ASP A 178 13.01 13.82 2.29
C ASP A 178 12.52 12.81 1.23
N PRO A 179 13.29 11.77 0.85
CA PRO A 179 12.84 10.75 -0.10
C PRO A 179 11.63 9.92 0.39
N PHE A 180 11.20 10.17 1.63
CA PHE A 180 10.02 9.61 2.27
C PHE A 180 8.90 10.64 2.52
N GLU A 181 9.11 11.92 2.20
CA GLU A 181 8.02 12.92 2.14
C GLU A 181 7.19 12.61 0.90
N VAL A 182 6.00 12.07 1.15
CA VAL A 182 4.92 12.05 0.18
C VAL A 182 4.18 13.36 0.44
N ASP A 183 4.17 14.28 -0.53
CA ASP A 183 3.37 15.51 -0.45
C ASP A 183 1.98 15.16 0.08
N GLU A 184 1.64 15.62 1.28
CA GLU A 184 0.28 15.52 1.78
C GLU A 184 -0.63 16.22 0.76
N PRO A 185 -1.77 15.62 0.37
CA PRO A 185 -2.72 16.36 -0.45
C PRO A 185 -3.17 17.58 0.35
N ILE A 186 -2.86 18.78 -0.15
CA ILE A 186 -3.33 20.05 0.41
C ILE A 186 -4.86 19.99 0.47
N SER A 187 -5.39 19.67 1.64
CA SER A 187 -6.81 19.65 1.94
C SER A 187 -7.06 20.54 3.13
N ALA A 188 -7.23 21.83 2.85
CA ALA A 188 -8.13 22.66 3.62
C ALA A 188 -8.99 23.46 2.62
N PRO A 189 -10.34 23.32 2.63
CA PRO A 189 -11.18 24.28 1.94
C PRO A 189 -11.06 25.65 2.65
N PRO A 190 -11.13 26.77 1.91
CA PRO A 190 -11.12 28.08 2.55
C PRO A 190 -12.36 28.22 3.42
N THR A 191 -12.15 28.50 4.70
CA THR A 191 -13.19 29.00 5.60
C THR A 191 -13.66 30.35 5.07
N ILE A 192 -14.85 30.37 4.45
CA ILE A 192 -15.53 31.62 4.13
C ILE A 192 -16.17 32.10 5.44
N THR A 193 -15.62 33.17 6.01
CA THR A 193 -16.29 34.06 6.97
C THR A 193 -17.18 35.06 6.25
#